data_AF-A0A7C1Q123-F1
#
_entry.id   AF-A0A7C1Q123-F1
#
_cell.length_a   1.000
_cell.length_b   1.000
_cell.length_c   1.000
_cell.angle_alpha   90.00
_cell.angle_beta   90.00
_cell.angle_gamma   90.00
#
_symmetry.space_group_name_H-M   'P 1'
#
loop_
_entity.id
_entity.type
_entity.pdbx_description
1 polymer ?
#
loop_
_entity_poly.entity_id
_entity_poly.type
_entity_poly.pdbx_seq_one_letter_code
_entity_poly.pdbx_strand_id
1 'polypeptide(L)'
;IGAVIMPWMVFYHQSAVVDKGMTTKDLRAARRDTAMGAVITQLIMIAILVTVAATIGVYHPGESLNTVQQIADALTPFLGKTVGTILFALGMVGASLVAAIVVSLATAWGLGEVSGYQRSLEHQPRKAPWFYVTYTAMLIIGGVVVVSGVNLVNLSVAVQVMNAALLPIVLGFLYLLALKALPKPYRLHGGYSVVVGMVVAITSILGMYAAVSPFF
;
A
#
# COMPACT_ATOMS: atom_id res chain seq x y z
N ILE A 1 1.59 10.62 -1.20
CA ILE A 1 2.03 10.26 0.18
C ILE A 1 1.19 9.11 0.74
N GLY A 2 -0.14 9.24 0.82
CA GLY A 2 -1.01 8.14 1.29
C GLY A 2 -1.02 6.88 0.40
N ALA A 3 -0.55 6.97 -0.84
CA ALA A 3 -0.30 5.81 -1.71
C ALA A 3 0.99 5.05 -1.38
N VAL A 4 1.96 5.69 -0.72
CA VAL A 4 3.28 5.12 -0.44
C VAL A 4 3.36 4.59 0.98
N ILE A 5 2.86 5.39 1.93
CA ILE A 5 2.81 5.01 3.33
C ILE A 5 1.34 4.78 3.65
N MET A 6 0.98 3.51 3.78
CA MET A 6 -0.38 3.09 4.06
C MET A 6 -0.47 2.63 5.51
N PRO A 7 -1.43 3.14 6.31
CA PRO A 7 -1.71 2.69 7.68
C PRO A 7 -1.68 1.18 7.85
N TRP A 8 -2.42 0.46 7.00
CA TRP A 8 -2.57 -0.98 7.06
C TRP A 8 -1.26 -1.74 6.78
N MET A 9 -0.33 -1.14 6.02
CA MET A 9 0.96 -1.77 5.72
C MET A 9 1.83 -1.89 6.97
N VAL A 10 1.74 -0.94 7.91
CA VAL A 10 2.48 -1.00 9.18
C VAL A 10 2.04 -2.22 10.00
N PHE A 11 0.73 -2.44 10.10
CA PHE A 11 0.17 -3.61 10.79
C PHE A 11 0.52 -4.91 10.06
N TYR A 12 0.33 -4.95 8.73
CA TYR A 12 0.71 -6.10 7.91
C TYR A 12 2.18 -6.49 8.11
N HIS A 13 3.09 -5.50 8.11
CA HIS A 13 4.51 -5.75 8.27
C HIS A 13 4.85 -6.26 9.68
N GLN A 14 4.15 -5.81 10.71
CA GLN A 14 4.31 -6.34 12.08
C GLN A 14 3.85 -7.80 12.17
N SER A 15 2.65 -8.12 11.68
CA SER A 15 2.11 -9.48 11.73
C SER A 15 2.94 -10.45 10.87
N ALA A 16 3.41 -10.01 9.70
CA ALA A 16 4.29 -10.81 8.84
C ALA A 16 5.65 -11.12 9.48
N VAL A 17 6.24 -10.18 10.22
CA VAL A 17 7.51 -10.40 10.94
C VAL A 17 7.33 -11.42 12.07
N VAL A 18 6.20 -11.38 12.78
CA VAL A 18 5.86 -12.33 13.85
C VAL A 18 5.63 -13.74 13.27
N ASP A 19 4.90 -13.84 12.16
CA ASP A 19 4.57 -15.12 11.52
C ASP A 19 5.81 -15.80 10.90
N LYS A 20 6.73 -15.01 10.32
CA LYS A 20 8.04 -15.51 9.84
C LYS A 20 8.99 -15.95 10.96
N GLY A 21 8.63 -15.75 12.23
CA GLY A 21 9.47 -16.11 13.38
C GLY A 21 10.80 -15.35 13.43
N MET A 22 10.85 -14.13 12.87
CA MET A 22 12.10 -13.38 12.75
C MET A 22 12.68 -13.05 14.12
N THR A 23 14.00 -13.22 14.25
CA THR A 23 14.71 -12.94 15.50
C THR A 23 15.45 -11.61 15.43
N THR A 24 15.95 -11.15 16.58
CA THR A 24 16.76 -9.92 16.64
C THR A 24 18.04 -9.98 15.79
N LYS A 25 18.52 -11.19 15.47
CA LYS A 25 19.68 -11.39 14.60
C LYS A 25 19.39 -11.02 13.14
N ASP A 26 18.13 -11.15 12.72
CA ASP A 26 17.69 -10.90 11.35
C ASP A 26 17.40 -9.42 11.08
N LEU A 27 17.35 -8.59 12.13
CA LEU A 27 17.01 -7.15 12.03
C LEU A 27 17.87 -6.36 11.05
N ARG A 28 19.13 -6.72 10.87
CA ARG A 28 20.02 -6.04 9.90
C ARG A 28 19.71 -6.47 8.47
N ALA A 29 19.45 -7.75 8.25
CA ALA A 29 19.07 -8.27 6.93
C ALA A 29 17.70 -7.73 6.53
N ALA A 30 16.73 -7.78 7.43
CA ALA A 30 15.38 -7.23 7.24
C ALA A 30 15.41 -5.74 6.84
N ARG A 31 16.22 -4.93 7.54
CA ARG A 31 16.37 -3.50 7.20
C ARG A 31 16.96 -3.27 5.81
N ARG A 32 17.94 -4.08 5.40
CA ARG A 32 18.52 -3.99 4.05
C ARG A 32 17.52 -4.41 2.99
N ASP A 33 16.78 -5.48 3.24
CA ASP A 33 15.74 -5.98 2.35
C ASP A 33 14.63 -4.94 2.15
N THR A 34 14.09 -4.37 3.23
CA THR A 34 13.11 -3.28 3.15
C THR A 34 13.67 -2.05 2.43
N ALA A 35 14.93 -1.68 2.69
CA ALA A 35 15.55 -0.52 2.04
C ALA A 35 15.73 -0.75 0.53
N MET A 36 16.21 -1.92 0.12
CA MET A 36 16.34 -2.30 -1.29
C MET A 36 14.97 -2.34 -1.97
N GLY A 37 13.98 -2.95 -1.32
CA GLY A 37 12.60 -2.98 -1.80
C GLY A 37 12.04 -1.57 -2.01
N ALA A 38 12.23 -0.67 -1.04
CA ALA A 38 11.78 0.72 -1.13
C ALA A 38 12.46 1.49 -2.27
N VAL A 39 13.76 1.28 -2.51
CA VAL A 39 14.47 1.91 -3.63
C VAL A 39 13.94 1.41 -4.97
N ILE A 40 13.77 0.09 -5.12
CA ILE A 40 13.27 -0.51 -6.36
C ILE A 40 11.85 -0.02 -6.67
N THR A 41 10.96 0.00 -5.68
CA THR A 41 9.58 0.48 -5.89
C THR A 41 9.56 1.96 -6.24
N GLN A 42 10.43 2.77 -5.64
CA GLN A 42 10.54 4.19 -5.97
C GLN A 42 11.07 4.42 -7.39
N LEU A 43 12.04 3.63 -7.85
CA LEU A 43 12.54 3.69 -9.23
C LEU A 43 11.44 3.35 -10.24
N ILE A 44 10.64 2.32 -9.96
CA ILE A 44 9.49 1.96 -10.80
C ILE A 44 8.47 3.11 -10.84
N MET A 45 8.18 3.72 -9.69
CA MET A 45 7.26 4.86 -9.61
C MET A 45 7.75 6.05 -10.44
N ILE A 46 9.03 6.39 -10.35
CA ILE A 46 9.66 7.45 -11.14
C ILE A 46 9.58 7.11 -12.63
N ALA A 47 9.90 5.88 -13.02
CA ALA A 47 9.84 5.45 -14.41
C ALA A 47 8.43 5.60 -14.99
N ILE A 48 7.39 5.17 -14.26
CA ILE A 48 6.00 5.31 -14.70
C ILE A 48 5.60 6.79 -14.77
N LEU A 49 5.96 7.59 -13.76
CA LEU A 49 5.64 9.02 -13.75
C LEU A 49 6.27 9.76 -14.93
N VAL A 50 7.55 9.50 -15.21
CA VAL A 50 8.26 10.07 -16.37
C VAL A 50 7.63 9.60 -17.68
N THR A 51 7.27 8.30 -17.77
CA THR A 51 6.60 7.74 -18.96
C THR A 51 5.28 8.45 -19.21
N VAL A 52 4.41 8.56 -18.20
CA VAL A 52 3.11 9.24 -18.30
C VAL A 52 3.28 10.72 -18.63
N ALA A 53 4.24 11.40 -18.00
CA ALA A 53 4.52 12.81 -18.28
C ALA A 53 5.00 13.04 -19.72
N ALA A 54 5.90 12.19 -20.24
CA ALA A 54 6.44 12.28 -21.58
C ALA A 54 5.44 11.86 -22.68
N THR A 55 4.42 11.07 -22.33
CA THR A 55 3.40 10.57 -23.26
C THR A 55 2.13 11.41 -23.18
N ILE A 56 1.29 11.14 -22.19
CA ILE A 56 0.00 11.82 -22.00
C ILE A 56 0.20 13.31 -21.77
N GLY A 57 1.17 13.68 -20.93
CA GLY A 57 1.44 15.08 -20.60
C GLY A 57 1.88 15.95 -21.78
N VAL A 58 2.52 15.36 -22.81
CA VAL A 58 3.00 16.09 -24.00
C VAL A 58 2.00 16.04 -25.15
N TYR A 59 1.40 14.88 -25.40
CA TYR A 59 0.60 14.65 -26.61
C TYR A 59 -0.91 14.79 -26.41
N HIS A 60 -1.41 14.60 -25.18
CA HIS A 60 -2.83 14.73 -24.83
C HIS A 60 -3.02 15.48 -23.50
N PRO A 61 -2.51 16.73 -23.38
CA PRO A 61 -2.63 17.49 -22.15
C PRO A 61 -4.11 17.75 -21.82
N GLY A 62 -4.58 17.20 -20.70
CA GLY A 62 -5.95 17.40 -20.21
C GLY A 62 -6.95 16.30 -20.57
N GLU A 63 -6.53 15.18 -21.16
CA GLU A 63 -7.42 14.02 -21.30
C GLU A 63 -7.89 13.50 -19.93
N SER A 64 -9.16 13.17 -19.85
CA SER A 64 -9.73 12.61 -18.63
C SER A 64 -9.22 11.18 -18.42
N LEU A 65 -8.43 10.96 -17.37
CA LEU A 65 -7.89 9.65 -16.96
C LEU A 65 -8.74 9.05 -15.84
N ASN A 66 -10.05 8.97 -16.06
CA ASN A 66 -11.03 8.53 -15.06
C ASN A 66 -11.17 7.01 -15.00
N THR A 67 -10.68 6.30 -16.01
CA THR A 67 -10.73 4.84 -16.08
C THR A 67 -9.39 4.24 -16.42
N VAL A 68 -9.19 2.99 -15.99
CA VAL A 68 -7.99 2.20 -16.33
C VAL A 68 -7.87 2.02 -17.85
N GLN A 69 -9.00 1.88 -18.55
CA GLN A 69 -9.06 1.78 -20.00
C GLN A 69 -8.53 3.05 -20.66
N GLN A 70 -8.95 4.24 -20.20
CA GLN A 70 -8.45 5.52 -20.71
C GLN A 70 -6.93 5.64 -20.52
N ILE A 71 -6.41 5.22 -19.36
CA ILE A 71 -4.96 5.22 -19.10
C ILE A 71 -4.23 4.25 -20.05
N ALA A 72 -4.80 3.08 -20.29
CA ALA A 72 -4.25 2.10 -21.23
C ALA A 72 -4.24 2.64 -22.67
N ASP A 73 -5.36 3.19 -23.13
CA ASP A 73 -5.52 3.71 -24.49
C ASP A 73 -4.60 4.92 -24.75
N ALA A 74 -4.31 5.71 -23.72
CA ALA A 74 -3.38 6.83 -23.81
C ALA A 74 -1.89 6.39 -23.82
N LEU A 75 -1.54 5.29 -23.15
CA LEU A 75 -0.15 4.80 -23.06
C LEU A 75 0.24 3.82 -24.18
N THR A 76 -0.70 2.99 -24.63
CA THR A 76 -0.44 1.92 -25.61
C THR A 76 0.06 2.38 -26.98
N PRO A 77 -0.30 3.57 -27.53
CA PRO A 77 0.18 4.01 -28.83
C PRO A 77 1.70 4.28 -28.84
N PHE A 78 2.27 4.74 -27.73
CA PHE A 78 3.69 5.11 -27.62
C PHE A 78 4.63 3.90 -27.46
N LEU A 79 4.10 2.78 -26.97
CA LEU A 79 4.81 1.50 -26.83
C LEU A 79 4.59 0.57 -28.05
N GLY A 80 3.79 1.02 -29.02
CA GLY A 80 3.28 0.23 -30.14
C GLY A 80 1.98 -0.50 -29.76
N LYS A 81 0.91 -0.32 -30.56
CA LYS A 81 -0.46 -0.80 -30.22
C LYS A 81 -0.51 -2.24 -29.70
N THR A 82 0.16 -3.17 -30.36
CA THR A 82 0.11 -4.60 -29.98
C THR A 82 0.96 -4.91 -28.75
N VAL A 83 2.22 -4.47 -28.74
CA VAL A 83 3.18 -4.78 -27.66
C VAL A 83 2.82 -4.03 -26.38
N GLY A 84 2.46 -2.75 -26.49
CA GLY A 84 2.01 -1.92 -25.37
C GLY A 84 0.75 -2.48 -24.70
N THR A 85 -0.23 -2.93 -25.48
CA THR A 85 -1.48 -3.51 -24.92
C THR A 85 -1.18 -4.80 -24.17
N ILE A 86 -0.34 -5.68 -24.72
CA ILE A 86 0.03 -6.95 -24.06
C ILE A 86 0.80 -6.68 -22.77
N LEU A 87 1.80 -5.79 -22.80
CA LEU A 87 2.60 -5.46 -21.61
C LEU A 87 1.75 -4.80 -20.53
N PHE A 88 0.87 -3.88 -20.89
CA PHE A 88 -0.03 -3.22 -19.95
C PHE A 88 -1.03 -4.23 -19.35
N ALA A 89 -1.63 -5.08 -20.17
CA ALA A 89 -2.55 -6.12 -19.70
C ALA A 89 -1.86 -7.10 -18.74
N LEU A 90 -0.67 -7.59 -19.10
CA LEU A 90 0.12 -8.48 -18.23
C LEU A 90 0.51 -7.79 -16.93
N GLY A 91 0.96 -6.54 -16.98
CA GLY A 91 1.29 -5.75 -15.79
C GLY A 91 0.09 -5.54 -14.87
N MET A 92 -1.07 -5.19 -15.44
CA MET A 92 -2.32 -5.00 -14.70
C MET A 92 -2.84 -6.30 -14.06
N VAL A 93 -2.78 -7.42 -14.78
CA VAL A 93 -3.17 -8.73 -14.25
C VAL A 93 -2.20 -9.16 -13.14
N GLY A 94 -0.90 -9.00 -13.33
CA GLY A 94 0.10 -9.31 -12.32
C GLY A 94 -0.09 -8.47 -11.04
N ALA A 95 -0.25 -7.15 -11.20
CA ALA A 95 -0.46 -6.24 -10.07
C ALA A 95 -1.77 -6.52 -9.33
N SER A 96 -2.86 -6.81 -10.05
CA SER A 96 -4.16 -7.12 -9.44
C SER A 96 -4.16 -8.46 -8.70
N LEU A 97 -3.46 -9.48 -9.22
CA LEU A 97 -3.30 -10.76 -8.54
C LEU A 97 -2.51 -10.61 -7.23
N VAL A 98 -1.38 -9.89 -7.27
CA VAL A 98 -0.59 -9.61 -6.07
C VAL A 98 -1.40 -8.82 -5.05
N ALA A 99 -2.13 -7.79 -5.49
CA ALA A 99 -3.00 -7.01 -4.62
C ALA A 99 -4.08 -7.88 -3.97
N ALA A 100 -4.73 -8.78 -4.73
CA ALA A 100 -5.73 -9.70 -4.20
C ALA A 100 -5.15 -10.61 -3.11
N ILE A 101 -3.96 -11.17 -3.31
CA ILE A 101 -3.28 -12.01 -2.33
C ILE A 101 -2.96 -11.21 -1.06
N VAL A 102 -2.38 -10.02 -1.21
CA VAL A 102 -1.99 -9.17 -0.06
C VAL A 102 -3.22 -8.74 0.75
N VAL A 103 -4.29 -8.32 0.09
CA VAL A 103 -5.56 -7.96 0.75
C VAL A 103 -6.14 -9.16 1.48
N SER A 104 -6.12 -10.35 0.86
CA SER A 104 -6.58 -11.58 1.51
C SER A 104 -5.80 -11.85 2.80
N LEU A 105 -4.47 -11.80 2.74
CA LEU A 105 -3.61 -12.03 3.90
C LEU A 105 -3.83 -10.97 4.99
N ALA A 106 -3.94 -9.70 4.60
CA ALA A 106 -4.20 -8.60 5.54
C ALA A 106 -5.55 -8.78 6.25
N THR A 107 -6.59 -9.18 5.51
CA THR A 107 -7.92 -9.47 6.08
C THR A 107 -7.87 -10.69 7.00
N ALA A 108 -7.13 -11.74 6.63
CA ALA A 108 -6.93 -12.93 7.48
C ALA A 108 -6.32 -12.54 8.84
N TRP A 109 -5.25 -11.75 8.82
CA TRP A 109 -4.56 -11.32 10.02
C TRP A 109 -5.39 -10.33 10.84
N GLY A 110 -6.01 -9.33 10.20
CA GLY A 110 -6.85 -8.36 10.90
C GLY A 110 -8.06 -9.00 11.58
N LEU A 111 -8.72 -9.95 10.91
CA LEU A 111 -9.81 -10.71 11.53
C LEU A 111 -9.30 -11.65 12.63
N GLY A 112 -8.14 -12.28 12.45
CA GLY A 112 -7.51 -13.12 13.47
C GLY A 112 -7.18 -12.35 14.75
N GLU A 113 -6.70 -11.11 14.62
CA GLU A 113 -6.41 -10.22 15.76
C GLU A 113 -7.69 -9.77 16.49
N VAL A 114 -8.77 -9.47 15.76
CA VAL A 114 -10.04 -9.01 16.37
C VAL A 114 -10.85 -10.16 16.97
N SER A 115 -10.83 -11.34 16.35
CA SER A 115 -11.62 -12.50 16.81
C SER A 115 -10.94 -13.29 17.93
N GLY A 116 -9.69 -12.97 18.29
CA GLY A 116 -8.94 -13.66 19.33
C GLY A 116 -8.64 -15.14 19.02
N TYR A 117 -8.96 -15.62 17.81
CA TYR A 117 -8.81 -17.01 17.42
C TYR A 117 -7.38 -17.27 16.92
N GLN A 118 -6.73 -18.25 17.53
CA GLN A 118 -5.29 -18.45 17.40
C GLN A 118 -4.86 -18.87 15.99
N ARG A 119 -3.90 -18.08 15.48
CA ARG A 119 -2.69 -18.41 14.71
C ARG A 119 -2.73 -19.42 13.55
N SER A 120 -2.03 -18.95 12.53
CA SER A 120 -1.20 -19.68 11.58
C SER A 120 -1.88 -20.06 10.26
N LEU A 121 -1.25 -19.56 9.19
CA LEU A 121 -1.38 -19.96 7.79
C LEU A 121 -1.13 -21.46 7.55
N GLU A 122 -0.76 -22.23 8.58
CA GLU A 122 -0.58 -23.69 8.53
C GLU A 122 -1.86 -24.51 8.77
N HIS A 123 -2.97 -23.90 9.20
CA HIS A 123 -4.20 -24.66 9.42
C HIS A 123 -5.07 -24.72 8.15
N GLN A 124 -5.14 -25.94 7.61
CA GLN A 124 -5.95 -26.42 6.47
C GLN A 124 -7.09 -25.50 5.99
N PRO A 125 -7.28 -25.36 4.65
CA PRO A 125 -8.40 -24.65 4.01
C PRO A 125 -9.82 -25.02 4.50
N ARG A 126 -9.94 -26.12 5.24
CA ARG A 126 -11.20 -26.66 5.79
C ARG A 126 -11.57 -26.15 7.20
N LYS A 127 -10.73 -25.38 7.90
CA LYS A 127 -10.98 -24.99 9.31
C LYS A 127 -11.30 -23.51 9.56
N ALA A 128 -11.31 -22.66 8.53
CA ALA A 128 -11.63 -21.23 8.66
C ALA A 128 -12.75 -20.77 7.70
N PRO A 129 -14.01 -21.24 7.87
CA PRO A 129 -15.13 -20.84 7.01
C PRO A 129 -15.34 -19.32 6.98
N TRP A 130 -15.04 -18.61 8.07
CA TRP A 130 -15.12 -17.16 8.16
C TRP A 130 -14.14 -16.42 7.24
N PHE A 131 -12.96 -16.99 6.95
CA PHE A 131 -12.00 -16.39 6.02
C PHE A 131 -12.54 -16.39 4.59
N TYR A 132 -13.06 -17.54 4.14
CA TYR A 132 -13.66 -17.66 2.82
C TYR A 132 -14.93 -16.81 2.68
N VAL A 133 -15.75 -16.72 3.73
CA VAL A 133 -16.95 -15.85 3.73
C VAL A 133 -16.58 -14.37 3.62
N THR A 134 -15.60 -13.90 4.41
CA THR A 134 -15.19 -12.49 4.39
C THR A 134 -14.46 -12.12 3.10
N TYR A 135 -13.61 -13.01 2.59
CA TYR A 135 -12.98 -12.85 1.28
C TYR A 135 -14.01 -12.82 0.13
N THR A 136 -14.96 -13.75 0.13
CA THR A 136 -16.03 -13.79 -0.89
C THR A 136 -16.92 -12.56 -0.79
N ALA A 137 -17.26 -12.11 0.43
CA ALA A 137 -18.02 -10.87 0.65
C ALA A 137 -17.25 -9.64 0.13
N MET A 138 -15.94 -9.54 0.39
CA MET A 138 -15.11 -8.47 -0.16
C MET A 138 -15.07 -8.49 -1.69
N LEU A 139 -14.95 -9.66 -2.31
CA LEU A 139 -14.99 -9.80 -3.76
C LEU A 139 -16.34 -9.38 -4.34
N ILE A 140 -17.45 -9.78 -3.71
CA ILE A 140 -18.79 -9.39 -4.13
C ILE A 140 -18.97 -7.87 -4.00
N ILE A 141 -18.58 -7.28 -2.87
CA ILE A 141 -18.65 -5.83 -2.66
C ILE A 141 -17.79 -5.09 -3.69
N GLY A 142 -16.56 -5.55 -3.93
CA GLY A 142 -15.68 -5.01 -4.96
C GLY A 142 -16.32 -5.09 -6.35
N GLY A 143 -16.90 -6.24 -6.70
CA GLY A 143 -17.62 -6.43 -7.96
C GLY A 143 -18.83 -5.51 -8.10
N VAL A 144 -19.62 -5.34 -7.05
CA VAL A 144 -20.77 -4.41 -7.03
C VAL A 144 -20.31 -2.96 -7.22
N VAL A 145 -19.21 -2.57 -6.58
CA VAL A 145 -18.61 -1.22 -6.74
C VAL A 145 -18.07 -0.99 -8.15
N VAL A 146 -17.56 -2.03 -8.81
CA VAL A 146 -17.13 -1.94 -10.22
C VAL A 146 -18.34 -1.81 -11.15
N VAL A 147 -19.41 -2.58 -10.91
CA VAL A 147 -20.63 -2.56 -11.74
C VAL A 147 -21.45 -1.29 -11.54
N SER A 148 -21.36 -0.65 -10.38
CA SER A 148 -22.12 0.58 -10.08
C SER A 148 -21.69 1.80 -10.91
N GLY A 149 -20.62 1.69 -11.72
CA GLY A 149 -20.15 2.77 -12.59
C GLY A 149 -19.45 3.91 -11.84
N VAL A 150 -19.10 3.70 -10.56
CA VAL A 150 -18.31 4.66 -9.79
C VAL A 150 -16.95 4.83 -10.46
N ASN A 151 -16.48 6.07 -10.52
CA ASN A 151 -15.14 6.39 -11.00
C ASN A 151 -14.10 5.75 -10.05
N LEU A 152 -13.53 4.62 -10.48
CA LEU A 152 -12.56 3.84 -9.71
C LEU A 152 -11.28 4.62 -9.42
N VAL A 153 -10.91 5.54 -10.32
CA VAL A 153 -9.75 6.41 -10.13
C VAL A 153 -10.02 7.39 -9.00
N ASN A 154 -11.16 8.08 -9.00
CA ASN A 154 -11.56 8.97 -7.91
C ASN A 154 -11.72 8.22 -6.59
N LEU A 155 -12.29 7.02 -6.60
CA LEU A 155 -12.38 6.18 -5.42
C LEU A 155 -10.99 5.82 -4.88
N SER A 156 -10.05 5.44 -5.76
CA SER A 156 -8.66 5.17 -5.39
C SER A 156 -7.98 6.41 -4.79
N VAL A 157 -8.16 7.57 -5.40
CA VAL A 157 -7.63 8.85 -4.89
C VAL A 157 -8.23 9.17 -3.51
N ALA A 158 -9.55 8.98 -3.33
CA ALA A 158 -10.21 9.19 -2.04
C ALA A 158 -9.65 8.26 -0.95
N VAL A 159 -9.39 7.00 -1.27
CA VAL A 159 -8.73 6.05 -0.35
C VAL A 159 -7.31 6.51 -0.01
N GLN A 160 -6.56 7.04 -0.97
CA GLN A 160 -5.21 7.58 -0.72
C GLN A 160 -5.25 8.83 0.18
N VAL A 161 -6.24 9.69 0.00
CA VAL A 161 -6.50 10.85 0.86
C VAL A 161 -6.82 10.41 2.28
N MET A 162 -7.70 9.43 2.45
CA MET A 162 -8.01 8.83 3.75
C MET A 162 -6.76 8.22 4.41
N ASN A 163 -5.95 7.46 3.66
CA ASN A 163 -4.69 6.92 4.17
C ASN A 163 -3.75 8.03 4.64
N ALA A 164 -3.63 9.12 3.88
CA ALA A 164 -2.81 10.27 4.23
C ALA A 164 -3.29 10.97 5.52
N ALA A 165 -4.61 11.07 5.71
CA ALA A 165 -5.21 11.63 6.93
C ALA A 165 -4.96 10.76 8.17
N LEU A 166 -4.84 9.43 8.00
CA LEU A 166 -4.56 8.48 9.09
C LEU A 166 -3.07 8.39 9.44
N LEU A 167 -2.17 8.88 8.58
CA LEU A 167 -0.71 8.83 8.81
C LEU A 167 -0.25 9.42 10.15
N PRO A 168 -0.71 10.62 10.59
CA PRO A 168 -0.26 11.21 11.84
C PRO A 168 -0.56 10.32 13.05
N ILE A 169 -1.72 9.65 13.02
CA ILE A 169 -2.17 8.77 14.09
C ILE A 169 -1.27 7.53 14.14
N VAL A 170 -1.12 6.84 13.01
CA VAL A 170 -0.34 5.59 12.93
C VAL A 170 1.14 5.84 13.21
N LEU A 171 1.76 6.81 12.55
CA LEU A 171 3.18 7.13 12.74
C LEU A 171 3.44 7.71 14.13
N GLY A 172 2.50 8.49 14.68
CA GLY A 172 2.58 9.01 16.04
C GLY A 172 2.61 7.89 17.07
N PHE A 173 1.68 6.93 16.99
CA PHE A 173 1.68 5.76 17.86
C PHE A 173 2.93 4.90 17.68
N LEU A 174 3.38 4.68 16.44
CA LEU A 174 4.58 3.93 16.15
C LEU A 174 5.82 4.59 16.76
N TYR A 175 5.94 5.91 16.66
CA TYR A 175 7.02 6.69 17.27
C TYR A 175 6.99 6.62 18.80
N LEU A 176 5.80 6.77 19.42
CA LEU A 176 5.62 6.65 20.86
C LEU A 176 5.98 5.25 21.38
N LEU A 177 5.56 4.20 20.66
CA LEU A 177 5.92 2.81 20.96
C LEU A 177 7.45 2.63 20.91
N ALA A 178 8.09 3.22 19.88
CA ALA A 178 9.51 3.11 19.68
C ALA A 178 10.37 3.89 20.71
N LEU A 179 9.79 4.91 21.35
CA LEU A 179 10.39 5.63 22.48
C LEU A 179 10.16 4.94 23.83
N LYS A 180 8.94 4.47 24.13
CA LYS A 180 8.57 4.05 25.48
C LYS A 180 8.55 2.53 25.68
N ALA A 181 8.08 1.77 24.70
CA ALA A 181 7.77 0.34 24.87
C ALA A 181 8.91 -0.61 24.47
N LEU A 182 9.84 -0.19 23.61
CA LEU A 182 10.94 -1.07 23.19
C LEU A 182 11.98 -1.32 24.30
N PRO A 183 12.60 -2.52 24.37
CA PRO A 183 13.71 -2.82 25.26
C PRO A 183 14.88 -1.85 25.08
N LYS A 184 15.59 -1.52 26.17
CA LYS A 184 16.73 -0.57 26.19
C LYS A 184 17.72 -0.67 25.02
N PRO A 185 18.15 -1.86 24.53
CA PRO A 185 19.09 -1.95 23.40
C PRO A 185 18.51 -1.57 22.03
N TYR A 186 17.19 -1.52 21.87
CA TYR A 186 16.51 -1.22 20.59
C TYR A 186 15.67 0.06 20.64
N ARG A 187 15.66 0.76 21.78
CA ARG A 187 14.92 1.99 21.98
C ARG A 187 15.56 3.12 21.20
N LEU A 188 14.73 3.99 20.61
CA LEU A 188 15.22 5.22 19.97
C LEU A 188 15.88 6.10 21.03
N HIS A 189 17.16 6.42 20.84
CA HIS A 189 17.93 7.26 21.75
C HIS A 189 18.82 8.26 21.00
N GLY A 190 19.09 9.40 21.62
CA GLY A 190 20.00 10.44 21.10
C GLY A 190 19.51 11.11 19.80
N GLY A 191 20.45 11.57 18.97
CA GLY A 191 20.14 12.30 17.73
C GLY A 191 19.29 11.52 16.71
N TYR A 192 19.36 10.18 16.71
CA TYR A 192 18.55 9.36 15.82
C TYR A 192 17.05 9.44 16.13
N SER A 193 16.67 9.59 17.41
CA SER A 193 15.25 9.78 17.76
C SER A 193 14.70 11.10 17.25
N VAL A 194 15.51 12.16 17.32
CA VAL A 194 15.15 13.48 16.80
C VAL A 194 14.97 13.44 15.29
N VAL A 195 15.89 12.82 14.56
CA VAL A 195 15.78 12.67 13.09
C VAL A 195 14.52 11.89 12.72
N VAL A 196 14.27 10.75 13.37
CA VAL A 196 13.05 9.95 13.12
C VAL A 196 11.79 10.74 13.47
N GLY A 197 11.80 11.47 14.59
CA GLY A 197 10.69 12.34 14.98
C GLY A 197 10.42 13.45 13.97
N MET A 198 11.46 14.08 13.41
CA MET A 198 11.31 15.07 12.33
C MET A 198 10.72 14.43 11.07
N VAL A 199 11.19 13.26 10.65
CA VAL A 199 10.66 12.56 9.48
C VAL A 199 9.19 12.20 9.67
N VAL A 200 8.81 11.69 10.86
CA VAL A 200 7.42 11.41 11.21
C VAL A 200 6.59 12.69 11.17
N ALA A 201 7.07 13.78 11.74
CA ALA A 201 6.37 15.06 11.75
C ALA A 201 6.18 15.62 10.33
N ILE A 202 7.24 15.67 9.52
CA ILE A 202 7.18 16.15 8.13
C ILE A 202 6.22 15.29 7.32
N THR A 203 6.32 13.96 7.42
CA THR A 203 5.43 13.04 6.70
C THR A 203 3.97 13.21 7.13
N SER A 204 3.73 13.44 8.41
CA SER A 204 2.39 13.66 8.97
C SER A 204 1.81 15.00 8.52
N ILE A 205 2.60 16.07 8.52
CA ILE A 205 2.21 17.39 8.04
C ILE A 205 1.89 17.34 6.55
N LEU A 206 2.78 16.76 5.74
CA LEU A 206 2.55 16.61 4.31
C LEU A 206 1.38 15.68 4.01
N GLY A 207 1.17 14.64 4.82
CA GLY A 207 0.01 13.75 4.74
C GLY A 207 -1.30 14.49 4.99
N MET A 208 -1.37 15.30 6.05
CA MET A 208 -2.52 16.16 6.33
C MET A 208 -2.73 17.21 5.24
N TYR A 209 -1.66 17.86 4.78
CA TYR A 209 -1.74 18.80 3.67
C TYR A 209 -2.32 18.15 2.40
N ALA A 210 -1.82 16.97 2.03
CA ALA A 210 -2.33 16.21 0.89
C ALA A 210 -3.78 15.77 1.08
N ALA A 211 -4.19 15.46 2.31
CA ALA A 211 -5.57 15.08 2.60
C ALA A 211 -6.55 16.25 2.54
N VAL A 212 -6.09 17.45 2.88
CA VAL A 212 -6.89 18.67 2.92
C VAL A 212 -6.90 19.40 1.58
N SER A 213 -5.83 19.30 0.79
CA SER A 213 -5.70 19.95 -0.52
C SER A 213 -6.82 19.70 -1.54
N PRO A 214 -7.51 18.55 -1.59
CA PRO A 214 -8.61 18.35 -2.54
C PRO A 214 -9.91 19.08 -2.14
N PHE A 215 -9.99 19.62 -0.91
CA PHE A 215 -11.15 20.34 -0.39
C PHE A 215 -11.04 21.88 -0.55
N PHE A 216 -9.90 22.38 -1.03
CA PHE A 216 -9.61 23.80 -1.27
C PHE A 216 -9.26 24.02 -2.74
#